data_AF-A0A1Q7VXQ2-F1
#
_entry.id   AF-A0A1Q7VXQ2-F1
#
_cell.length_a   1.000
_cell.length_b   1.000
_cell.length_c   1.000
_cell.angle_alpha   90.00
_cell.angle_beta   90.00
_cell.angle_gamma   90.00
#
_symmetry.space_group_name_H-M   'P 1'
#
loop_
_entity.id
_entity.type
_entity.pdbx_description
1 polymer ?
#
loop_
_entity_poly.entity_id
_entity_poly.type
_entity_poly.pdbx_seq_one_letter_code
_entity_poly.pdbx_strand_id
1 'polypeptide(L)'
;MSAASSLGYVAQMQEAGIPVTYGYLSDAHDRHPSGGAYGPGEAGYVAALKSYDDAFGTFFTRLAKDGITKDNTLFVVTSDENDHFAGGPASPAGCDGIHVPCTYSTIGEVNANVAGLLATQQGVTTPFKVHADSAPNFYLNGNPARDATVTRDFEHATAALTATNPYTGQNKQIFSYFADPVEMKLLHMVTGDPHRTPTFTGFADPDYFVFAGAPNCASPCVTVQPGFAWNHGDFSPDINVTWLGMVGPGIKHLGVTNSVWSDHTDIRPTILSLVGLADSYRSDGRALSELIEENRLPVGLRGHRDTLSALGAAYKQLNASVGAFGTNTLVASTKGIDGPDARYAQTMSALTSLGQLRDLVAGQIAAQLDDATFHHERINEPLARLEIALAEGLIVASAALAR
;
A
#
# COMPACT_ATOMS: atom_id res chain seq x y z
N MET A 1 10.82 6.70 18.30
CA MET A 1 10.61 7.92 19.13
C MET A 1 9.21 7.83 19.71
N SER A 2 8.93 8.30 20.95
CA SER A 2 7.55 8.20 21.47
C SER A 2 6.57 9.12 20.73
N ALA A 3 5.29 8.73 20.65
CA ALA A 3 4.23 9.56 20.10
C ALA A 3 4.17 10.96 20.73
N ALA A 4 4.28 11.03 22.06
CA ALA A 4 4.26 12.28 22.81
C ALA A 4 5.41 13.22 22.40
N SER A 5 6.59 12.67 22.06
CA SER A 5 7.72 13.47 21.58
C SER A 5 7.42 14.09 20.22
N SER A 6 6.99 13.30 19.24
CA SER A 6 6.67 13.79 17.90
C SER A 6 5.55 14.83 17.94
N LEU A 7 4.44 14.51 18.62
CA LEU A 7 3.31 15.43 18.77
C LEU A 7 3.68 16.70 19.56
N GLY A 8 4.61 16.59 20.52
CA GLY A 8 5.14 17.73 21.26
C GLY A 8 5.86 18.75 20.36
N TYR A 9 6.66 18.28 19.40
CA TYR A 9 7.31 19.13 18.39
C TYR A 9 6.29 19.73 17.41
N VAL A 10 5.33 18.92 16.94
CA VAL A 10 4.24 19.42 16.07
C VAL A 10 3.47 20.55 16.76
N ALA A 11 3.11 20.38 18.03
CA ALA A 11 2.42 21.42 18.80
C ALA A 11 3.25 22.70 18.91
N GLN A 12 4.54 22.60 19.26
CA GLN A 12 5.43 23.78 19.33
C GLN A 12 5.52 24.53 18.00
N MET A 13 5.57 23.81 16.87
CA MET A 13 5.59 24.43 15.55
C MET A 13 4.29 25.19 15.24
N GLN A 14 3.14 24.59 15.54
CA GLN A 14 1.83 25.23 15.32
C GLN A 14 1.62 26.45 16.24
N GLU A 15 2.02 26.35 17.51
CA GLU A 15 2.00 27.45 18.48
C GLU A 15 2.92 28.61 18.05
N ALA A 16 4.01 28.31 17.36
CA ALA A 16 4.91 29.30 16.75
C ALA A 16 4.37 29.91 15.45
N GLY A 17 3.15 29.54 15.01
CA GLY A 17 2.50 30.08 13.82
C GLY A 17 2.95 29.43 12.51
N ILE A 18 3.57 28.25 12.54
CA ILE A 18 3.88 27.49 11.32
C ILE A 18 2.56 26.93 10.75
N PRO A 19 2.15 27.30 9.52
CA PRO A 19 0.80 27.02 9.02
C PRO A 19 0.59 25.56 8.60
N VAL A 20 1.66 24.83 8.28
CA VAL A 20 1.62 23.42 7.90
C VAL A 20 2.74 22.68 8.60
N THR A 21 2.39 21.65 9.36
CA THR A 21 3.32 20.85 10.16
C THR A 21 3.10 19.38 9.89
N TYR A 22 4.18 18.63 9.72
CA TYR A 22 4.17 17.17 9.57
C TYR A 22 4.87 16.55 10.78
N GLY A 23 4.34 15.43 11.25
CA GLY A 23 4.94 14.62 12.29
C GLY A 23 4.81 13.14 11.92
N TYR A 24 5.86 12.38 12.20
CA TYR A 24 5.85 10.93 12.08
C TYR A 24 5.87 10.32 13.48
N LEU A 25 5.00 9.35 13.71
CA LEU A 25 4.96 8.55 14.93
C LEU A 25 5.48 7.17 14.55
N SER A 26 6.43 6.63 15.31
CA SER A 26 6.91 5.26 15.09
C SER A 26 5.76 4.26 15.21
N ASP A 27 5.96 3.06 14.71
CA ASP A 27 5.07 1.92 14.96
C ASP A 27 4.78 1.75 16.46
N ALA A 28 3.61 1.18 16.76
CA ALA A 28 3.20 0.91 18.14
C ALA A 28 3.51 -0.53 18.57
N HIS A 29 3.88 -1.40 17.63
CA HIS A 29 4.08 -2.82 17.88
C HIS A 29 5.50 -3.15 18.35
N ASP A 30 6.49 -2.29 18.10
CA ASP A 30 7.84 -2.47 18.63
C ASP A 30 8.00 -1.89 20.03
N ARG A 31 8.93 -2.50 20.77
CA ARG A 31 9.25 -2.08 22.14
C ARG A 31 10.19 -0.88 22.09
N HIS A 32 9.67 0.31 21.84
CA HIS A 32 10.47 1.54 21.81
C HIS A 32 10.91 1.96 23.24
N PRO A 33 12.21 2.23 23.51
CA PRO A 33 13.39 2.17 22.62
C PRO A 33 14.20 0.86 22.74
N SER A 34 13.74 -0.12 23.52
CA SER A 34 14.48 -1.33 23.87
C SER A 34 14.64 -2.37 22.74
N GLY A 35 13.85 -2.27 21.67
CA GLY A 35 13.86 -3.21 20.55
C GLY A 35 13.09 -4.51 20.79
N GLY A 36 12.83 -5.24 19.70
CA GLY A 36 11.92 -6.39 19.65
C GLY A 36 10.47 -5.97 19.41
N ALA A 37 9.63 -6.94 19.09
CA ALA A 37 8.22 -6.72 18.76
C ALA A 37 7.28 -7.29 19.84
N TYR A 38 6.06 -6.75 19.87
CA TYR A 38 4.92 -7.35 20.53
C TYR A 38 4.03 -8.06 19.50
N GLY A 39 3.38 -9.14 19.91
CA GLY A 39 2.25 -9.68 19.14
C GLY A 39 0.95 -8.90 19.37
N PRO A 40 -0.05 -9.05 18.47
CA PRO A 40 -1.37 -8.45 18.62
C PRO A 40 -1.98 -8.72 20.00
N GLY A 41 -2.50 -7.69 20.65
CA GLY A 41 -3.17 -7.83 21.95
C GLY A 41 -2.25 -8.21 23.12
N GLU A 42 -0.93 -8.28 22.93
CA GLU A 42 -0.01 -8.37 24.07
C GLU A 42 -0.13 -7.10 24.92
N ALA A 43 0.00 -7.25 26.25
CA ALA A 43 -0.19 -6.14 27.19
C ALA A 43 0.71 -4.93 26.88
N GLY A 44 1.93 -5.17 26.40
CA GLY A 44 2.85 -4.12 25.99
C GLY A 44 2.40 -3.37 24.73
N TYR A 45 1.85 -4.08 23.74
CA TYR A 45 1.29 -3.44 22.56
C TYR A 45 0.06 -2.59 22.91
N VAL A 46 -0.86 -3.14 23.71
CA VAL A 46 -2.05 -2.40 24.15
C VAL A 46 -1.67 -1.18 24.99
N ALA A 47 -0.66 -1.28 25.84
CA ALA A 47 -0.12 -0.14 26.58
C ALA A 47 0.51 0.92 25.65
N ALA A 48 1.22 0.50 24.60
CA ALA A 48 1.78 1.42 23.60
C ALA A 48 0.66 2.18 22.86
N LEU A 49 -0.37 1.48 22.38
CA LEU A 49 -1.54 2.09 21.75
C LEU A 49 -2.27 3.05 22.71
N LYS A 50 -2.44 2.67 23.98
CA LYS A 50 -3.03 3.56 25.00
C LYS A 50 -2.18 4.81 25.23
N SER A 51 -0.85 4.68 25.16
CA SER A 51 0.05 5.84 25.27
C SER A 51 -0.06 6.77 24.06
N TYR A 52 -0.38 6.26 22.86
CA TYR A 52 -0.63 7.07 21.67
C TYR A 52 -1.94 7.84 21.85
N ASP A 53 -3.00 7.16 22.30
CA ASP A 53 -4.29 7.77 22.64
C ASP A 53 -4.13 8.90 23.69
N ASP A 54 -3.40 8.66 24.78
CA ASP A 54 -3.10 9.70 25.79
C ASP A 54 -2.28 10.86 25.21
N ALA A 55 -1.33 10.56 24.32
CA ALA A 55 -0.51 11.58 23.67
C ALA A 55 -1.35 12.46 22.74
N PHE A 56 -2.26 11.89 21.95
CA PHE A 56 -3.21 12.66 21.13
C PHE A 56 -4.16 13.50 21.99
N GLY A 57 -4.71 12.93 23.07
CA GLY A 57 -5.55 13.68 24.01
C GLY A 57 -4.81 14.88 24.62
N THR A 58 -3.55 14.69 25.01
CA THR A 58 -2.68 15.76 25.52
C THR A 58 -2.36 16.79 24.44
N PHE A 59 -2.06 16.35 23.22
CA PHE A 59 -1.76 17.19 22.06
C PHE A 59 -2.93 18.13 21.74
N PHE A 60 -4.14 17.60 21.57
CA PHE A 60 -5.32 18.43 21.28
C PHE A 60 -5.68 19.36 22.45
N THR A 61 -5.57 18.88 23.69
CA THR A 61 -5.79 19.72 24.89
C THR A 61 -4.79 20.86 24.98
N ARG A 62 -3.55 20.63 24.58
CA ARG A 62 -2.49 21.65 24.54
C ARG A 62 -2.80 22.71 23.48
N LEU A 63 -3.00 22.29 22.24
CA LEU A 63 -3.32 23.20 21.13
C LEU A 63 -4.55 24.07 21.40
N ALA A 64 -5.59 23.50 22.02
CA ALA A 64 -6.81 24.25 22.35
C ALA A 64 -6.56 25.42 23.32
N LYS A 65 -5.54 25.36 24.18
CA LYS A 65 -5.17 26.48 25.09
C LYS A 65 -4.66 27.69 24.33
N ASP A 66 -4.04 27.46 23.17
CA ASP A 66 -3.53 28.50 22.27
C ASP A 66 -4.53 28.83 21.16
N GLY A 67 -5.78 28.37 21.29
CA GLY A 67 -6.87 28.64 20.35
C GLY A 67 -6.80 27.82 19.06
N ILE A 68 -5.90 26.85 18.95
CA ILE A 68 -5.77 25.95 17.80
C ILE A 68 -6.71 24.77 18.03
N THR A 69 -7.80 24.72 17.27
CA THR A 69 -8.89 23.75 17.46
C THR A 69 -9.39 23.22 16.13
N LYS A 70 -10.24 22.19 16.16
CA LYS A 70 -10.90 21.69 14.94
C LYS A 70 -11.78 22.73 14.23
N ASP A 71 -12.11 23.85 14.87
CA ASP A 71 -12.93 24.90 14.28
C ASP A 71 -12.11 25.85 13.39
N ASN A 72 -10.77 25.81 13.48
CA ASN A 72 -9.86 26.64 12.67
C ASN A 72 -8.66 25.88 12.09
N THR A 73 -8.49 24.61 12.42
CA THR A 73 -7.33 23.79 12.02
C THR A 73 -7.78 22.46 11.45
N LEU A 74 -7.21 22.06 10.31
CA LEU A 74 -7.39 20.73 9.73
C LEU A 74 -6.31 19.79 10.27
N PHE A 75 -6.75 18.73 10.95
CA PHE A 75 -5.90 17.62 11.38
C PHE A 75 -6.15 16.43 10.47
N VAL A 76 -5.06 15.86 9.95
CA VAL A 76 -5.06 14.66 9.13
C VAL A 76 -4.09 13.67 9.75
N VAL A 77 -4.58 12.47 10.04
CA VAL A 77 -3.81 11.39 10.64
C VAL A 77 -4.06 10.14 9.81
N THR A 78 -3.01 9.47 9.40
CA THR A 78 -3.06 8.24 8.59
C THR A 78 -1.85 7.40 8.96
N SER A 79 -1.83 6.15 8.54
CA SER A 79 -0.59 5.38 8.43
C SER A 79 -0.05 5.48 7.00
N ASP A 80 1.26 5.29 6.84
CA ASP A 80 1.94 5.14 5.54
C ASP A 80 1.72 3.76 4.94
N GLU A 81 1.65 2.74 5.79
CA GLU A 81 1.23 1.38 5.48
C GLU A 81 0.59 0.72 6.73
N ASN A 82 0.27 -0.57 6.64
CA ASN A 82 -0.11 -1.40 7.77
C ASN A 82 0.77 -2.65 7.74
N ASP A 83 0.73 -3.46 8.79
CA ASP A 83 1.70 -4.54 8.98
C ASP A 83 1.04 -5.90 9.17
N HIS A 84 1.65 -6.93 8.60
CA HIS A 84 1.34 -8.33 8.80
C HIS A 84 2.12 -8.91 9.98
N PHE A 85 1.42 -9.44 10.97
CA PHE A 85 2.06 -10.13 12.10
C PHE A 85 2.46 -11.56 11.74
N ALA A 86 3.77 -11.83 11.74
CA ALA A 86 4.34 -13.17 11.59
C ALA A 86 4.56 -13.82 12.96
N GLY A 87 3.76 -14.83 13.29
CA GLY A 87 3.83 -15.47 14.59
C GLY A 87 2.94 -16.69 14.77
N GLY A 88 3.15 -17.39 15.89
CA GLY A 88 2.33 -18.52 16.29
C GLY A 88 0.91 -18.11 16.72
N PRO A 89 0.03 -19.07 17.04
CA PRO A 89 -1.30 -18.76 17.54
C PRO A 89 -1.23 -18.04 18.90
N ALA A 90 -2.16 -17.10 19.10
CA ALA A 90 -2.29 -16.37 20.36
C ALA A 90 -2.75 -17.29 21.51
N SER A 91 -2.27 -16.99 22.73
CA SER A 91 -2.62 -17.70 23.96
C SER A 91 -2.98 -16.71 25.09
N PRO A 92 -4.00 -17.00 25.93
CA PRO A 92 -4.92 -18.13 25.81
C PRO A 92 -5.84 -18.00 24.59
N ALA A 93 -6.40 -19.11 24.12
CA ALA A 93 -7.34 -19.08 23.00
C ALA A 93 -8.52 -18.14 23.29
N GLY A 94 -8.84 -17.26 22.33
CA GLY A 94 -9.88 -16.25 22.50
C GLY A 94 -9.45 -15.00 23.28
N CYS A 95 -8.15 -14.82 23.55
CA CYS A 95 -7.64 -13.53 24.00
C CYS A 95 -7.94 -12.43 22.96
N ASP A 96 -8.14 -11.21 23.44
CA ASP A 96 -8.52 -10.06 22.62
C ASP A 96 -7.66 -8.81 22.89
N GLY A 97 -6.72 -8.91 23.84
CA GLY A 97 -5.88 -7.80 24.29
C GLY A 97 -6.60 -6.75 25.14
N ILE A 98 -7.93 -6.72 25.16
CA ILE A 98 -8.73 -5.72 25.87
C ILE A 98 -9.17 -6.27 27.23
N HIS A 99 -9.84 -7.41 27.23
CA HIS A 99 -10.33 -8.09 28.42
C HIS A 99 -9.36 -9.18 28.88
N VAL A 100 -8.73 -9.86 27.91
CA VAL A 100 -7.77 -10.93 28.15
C VAL A 100 -6.52 -10.65 27.32
N PRO A 101 -5.39 -10.31 27.95
CA PRO A 101 -4.13 -10.10 27.25
C PRO A 101 -3.71 -11.36 26.47
N CYS A 102 -3.24 -11.14 25.24
CA CYS A 102 -2.63 -12.19 24.44
C CYS A 102 -1.16 -12.37 24.81
N THR A 103 -0.65 -13.56 24.54
CA THR A 103 0.77 -13.94 24.61
C THR A 103 1.08 -14.91 23.48
N TYR A 104 2.34 -14.97 23.07
CA TYR A 104 2.77 -15.79 21.94
C TYR A 104 4.04 -16.56 22.31
N SER A 105 4.05 -17.88 22.05
CA SER A 105 5.23 -18.72 22.32
C SER A 105 6.38 -18.45 21.35
N THR A 106 6.04 -18.05 20.12
CA THR A 106 6.96 -17.78 19.02
C THR A 106 6.42 -16.64 18.18
N ILE A 107 7.25 -15.64 17.93
CA ILE A 107 6.98 -14.50 17.05
C ILE A 107 8.21 -14.25 16.18
N GLY A 108 8.03 -13.63 15.02
CA GLY A 108 9.12 -13.24 14.13
C GLY A 108 8.80 -13.48 12.65
N GLU A 109 9.23 -12.58 11.78
CA GLU A 109 9.27 -12.76 10.34
C GLU A 109 10.04 -14.03 9.98
N VAL A 110 9.67 -14.65 8.87
CA VAL A 110 10.32 -15.82 8.32
C VAL A 110 11.37 -15.36 7.32
N ASN A 111 12.59 -15.20 7.79
CA ASN A 111 13.72 -14.80 6.96
C ASN A 111 14.05 -15.89 5.92
N ALA A 112 13.97 -15.54 4.64
CA ALA A 112 14.29 -16.41 3.51
C ALA A 112 15.47 -15.89 2.69
N ASN A 113 16.60 -16.62 2.73
CA ASN A 113 17.75 -16.38 1.87
C ASN A 113 17.49 -16.88 0.45
N VAL A 114 16.95 -16.02 -0.41
CA VAL A 114 16.56 -16.38 -1.78
C VAL A 114 17.73 -16.82 -2.64
N ALA A 115 18.92 -16.24 -2.45
CA ALA A 115 20.12 -16.67 -3.17
C ALA A 115 20.52 -18.11 -2.82
N GLY A 116 20.41 -18.49 -1.55
CA GLY A 116 20.66 -19.84 -1.12
C GLY A 116 19.61 -20.84 -1.63
N LEU A 117 18.34 -20.44 -1.60
CA LEU A 117 17.23 -21.26 -2.11
C LEU A 117 17.31 -21.47 -3.63
N LEU A 118 17.55 -20.42 -4.40
CA LEU A 118 17.75 -20.48 -5.85
C LEU A 118 18.92 -21.39 -6.23
N ALA A 119 20.06 -21.25 -5.56
CA ALA A 119 21.23 -22.09 -5.82
C ALA A 119 20.99 -23.56 -5.43
N THR A 120 20.31 -23.82 -4.31
CA THR A 120 20.17 -25.18 -3.75
C THR A 120 18.99 -25.96 -4.34
N GLN A 121 17.85 -25.31 -4.54
CA GLN A 121 16.62 -25.95 -5.05
C GLN A 121 16.58 -25.96 -6.58
N GLN A 122 17.05 -24.88 -7.22
CA GLN A 122 16.89 -24.66 -8.65
C GLN A 122 18.23 -24.68 -9.42
N GLY A 123 19.37 -24.77 -8.73
CA GLY A 123 20.68 -24.78 -9.37
C GLY A 123 21.06 -23.47 -10.07
N VAL A 124 20.40 -22.36 -9.72
CA VAL A 124 20.63 -21.06 -10.37
C VAL A 124 22.00 -20.50 -10.00
N THR A 125 22.77 -20.15 -11.03
CA THR A 125 24.09 -19.48 -10.90
C THR A 125 24.09 -18.06 -11.46
N THR A 126 22.96 -17.59 -12.01
CA THR A 126 22.80 -16.24 -12.57
C THR A 126 23.09 -15.19 -11.49
N PRO A 127 24.03 -14.25 -11.71
CA PRO A 127 24.31 -13.19 -10.75
C PRO A 127 23.18 -12.14 -10.66
N PHE A 128 22.80 -11.78 -9.43
CA PHE A 128 21.75 -10.81 -9.16
C PHE A 128 21.96 -10.07 -7.84
N LYS A 129 21.15 -9.03 -7.63
CA LYS A 129 20.97 -8.33 -6.35
C LYS A 129 19.50 -8.29 -5.98
N VAL A 130 19.23 -8.14 -4.69
CA VAL A 130 17.88 -8.04 -4.13
C VAL A 130 17.81 -6.82 -3.22
N HIS A 131 16.77 -6.01 -3.38
CA HIS A 131 16.30 -5.16 -2.30
C HIS A 131 15.45 -6.03 -1.39
N ALA A 132 15.94 -6.30 -0.17
CA ALA A 132 15.30 -7.23 0.75
C ALA A 132 14.00 -6.64 1.29
N ASP A 133 12.92 -7.43 1.24
CA ASP A 133 11.56 -7.03 1.57
C ASP A 133 10.64 -8.26 1.63
N SER A 134 9.39 -8.10 2.04
CA SER A 134 8.31 -9.08 1.80
C SER A 134 7.89 -9.09 0.31
N ALA A 135 8.03 -7.95 -0.37
CA ALA A 135 7.94 -7.85 -1.84
C ALA A 135 9.32 -7.54 -2.47
N PRO A 136 10.29 -8.48 -2.45
CA PRO A 136 11.65 -8.19 -2.90
C PRO A 136 11.75 -7.78 -4.37
N ASN A 137 12.55 -6.74 -4.61
CA ASN A 137 12.91 -6.30 -5.96
C ASN A 137 14.19 -7.02 -6.43
N PHE A 138 14.11 -7.72 -7.56
CA PHE A 138 15.23 -8.45 -8.15
C PHE A 138 15.90 -7.66 -9.26
N TYR A 139 17.23 -7.55 -9.19
CA TYR A 139 18.05 -6.87 -10.18
C TYR A 139 19.05 -7.86 -10.77
N LEU A 140 18.77 -8.39 -11.96
CA LEU A 140 19.70 -9.25 -12.67
C LEU A 140 20.87 -8.44 -13.24
N ASN A 141 22.09 -8.94 -13.07
CA ASN A 141 23.27 -8.25 -13.55
C ASN A 141 23.21 -8.06 -15.08
N GLY A 142 23.54 -6.84 -15.54
CA GLY A 142 23.48 -6.48 -16.95
C GLY A 142 22.11 -6.00 -17.43
N ASN A 143 21.10 -5.95 -16.55
CA ASN A 143 19.74 -5.50 -16.85
C ASN A 143 19.18 -6.13 -18.15
N PRO A 144 19.11 -7.47 -18.23
CA PRO A 144 18.62 -8.16 -19.41
C PRO A 144 17.17 -7.75 -19.72
N ALA A 145 16.79 -7.88 -20.99
CA ALA A 145 15.40 -7.68 -21.38
C ALA A 145 14.48 -8.67 -20.65
N ARG A 146 13.24 -8.24 -20.39
CA ARG A 146 12.24 -9.04 -19.67
C ARG A 146 11.93 -10.39 -20.34
N ASP A 147 11.96 -10.42 -21.66
CA ASP A 147 11.73 -11.63 -22.48
C ASP A 147 13.01 -12.39 -22.83
N ALA A 148 14.17 -11.96 -22.31
CA ALA A 148 15.40 -12.72 -22.48
C ALA A 148 15.32 -14.05 -21.73
N THR A 149 15.85 -15.13 -22.32
CA THR A 149 15.87 -16.47 -21.72
C THR A 149 16.41 -16.46 -20.29
N VAL A 150 17.50 -15.72 -20.02
CA VAL A 150 18.07 -15.61 -18.66
C VAL A 150 17.12 -14.99 -17.63
N THR A 151 16.27 -14.05 -18.06
CA THR A 151 15.27 -13.42 -17.18
C THR A 151 14.13 -14.39 -16.92
N ARG A 152 13.60 -15.00 -17.98
CA ARG A 152 12.49 -15.96 -17.92
C ARG A 152 12.83 -17.19 -17.07
N ASP A 153 14.01 -17.77 -17.29
CA ASP A 153 14.51 -18.90 -16.51
C ASP A 153 14.65 -18.55 -15.02
N PHE A 154 15.10 -17.32 -14.72
CA PHE A 154 15.26 -16.86 -13.34
C PHE A 154 13.91 -16.60 -12.65
N GLU A 155 12.95 -16.01 -13.36
CA GLU A 155 11.58 -15.81 -12.86
C GLU A 155 10.91 -17.16 -12.56
N HIS A 156 11.01 -18.14 -13.47
CA HIS A 156 10.51 -19.51 -13.25
C HIS A 156 11.18 -20.19 -12.06
N ALA A 157 12.51 -20.08 -11.94
CA ALA A 157 13.22 -20.63 -10.80
C ALA A 157 12.77 -19.97 -9.49
N THR A 158 12.54 -18.65 -9.48
CA THR A 158 12.05 -17.92 -8.31
C THR A 158 10.62 -18.33 -7.94
N ALA A 159 9.73 -18.47 -8.92
CA ALA A 159 8.36 -18.96 -8.73
C ALA A 159 8.30 -20.41 -8.22
N ALA A 160 9.29 -21.23 -8.57
CA ALA A 160 9.38 -22.63 -8.12
C ALA A 160 9.94 -22.79 -6.70
N LEU A 161 10.40 -21.72 -6.04
CA LEU A 161 10.95 -21.80 -4.69
C LEU A 161 9.88 -22.18 -3.68
N THR A 162 10.18 -23.19 -2.86
CA THR A 162 9.31 -23.61 -1.77
C THR A 162 10.02 -23.54 -0.43
N ALA A 163 9.25 -23.33 0.64
CA ALA A 163 9.73 -23.41 2.01
C ALA A 163 8.63 -23.93 2.94
N THR A 164 9.04 -24.63 3.99
CA THR A 164 8.15 -25.00 5.09
C THR A 164 7.98 -23.78 5.99
N ASN A 165 6.78 -23.22 6.01
CA ASN A 165 6.45 -22.12 6.91
C ASN A 165 6.48 -22.64 8.38
N PRO A 166 7.28 -22.04 9.27
CA PRO A 166 7.48 -22.51 10.64
C PRO A 166 6.23 -22.40 11.53
N TYR A 167 5.27 -21.52 11.18
CA TYR A 167 4.03 -21.33 11.93
C TYR A 167 2.92 -22.27 11.51
N THR A 168 2.83 -22.58 10.22
CA THR A 168 1.77 -23.44 9.68
C THR A 168 2.22 -24.89 9.47
N GLY A 169 3.53 -25.14 9.39
CA GLY A 169 4.13 -26.44 9.07
C GLY A 169 3.93 -26.86 7.60
N GLN A 170 3.39 -26.00 6.75
CA GLN A 170 3.10 -26.32 5.35
C GLN A 170 4.28 -25.96 4.46
N ASN A 171 4.69 -26.88 3.58
CA ASN A 171 5.66 -26.61 2.52
C ASN A 171 4.94 -26.11 1.27
N LYS A 172 5.11 -24.83 0.94
CA LYS A 172 4.43 -24.15 -0.17
C LYS A 172 5.41 -23.25 -0.91
N GLN A 173 4.96 -22.72 -2.06
CA GLN A 173 5.68 -21.66 -2.76
C GLN A 173 5.83 -20.45 -1.85
N ILE A 174 7.00 -19.81 -1.92
CA ILE A 174 7.30 -18.60 -1.13
C ILE A 174 6.60 -17.38 -1.73
N PHE A 175 6.44 -17.33 -3.05
CA PHE A 175 5.89 -16.17 -3.75
C PHE A 175 4.45 -16.41 -4.21
N SER A 176 3.59 -15.43 -3.94
CA SER A 176 2.18 -15.41 -4.34
C SER A 176 1.97 -14.71 -5.67
N TYR A 177 2.74 -13.65 -5.94
CA TYR A 177 2.60 -12.85 -7.17
C TYR A 177 3.94 -12.40 -7.74
N PHE A 178 3.93 -12.03 -9.03
CA PHE A 178 5.09 -11.49 -9.73
C PHE A 178 4.70 -10.33 -10.65
N ALA A 179 5.52 -9.28 -10.62
CA ALA A 179 5.40 -8.14 -11.51
C ALA A 179 6.70 -7.94 -12.31
N ASP A 180 6.64 -8.15 -13.63
CA ASP A 180 7.68 -7.73 -14.56
C ASP A 180 7.55 -6.21 -14.86
N PRO A 181 8.40 -5.60 -15.69
CA PRO A 181 8.32 -4.16 -15.97
C PRO A 181 7.02 -3.70 -16.65
N VAL A 182 6.26 -4.58 -17.30
CA VAL A 182 4.93 -4.24 -17.80
C VAL A 182 3.92 -4.18 -16.66
N GLU A 183 3.88 -5.18 -15.79
CA GLU A 183 2.98 -5.15 -14.63
C GLU A 183 3.33 -4.04 -13.63
N MET A 184 4.62 -3.86 -13.34
CA MET A 184 5.10 -2.77 -12.49
C MET A 184 4.63 -1.41 -13.00
N LYS A 185 4.53 -1.22 -14.32
CA LYS A 185 3.97 0.02 -14.89
C LYS A 185 2.49 0.18 -14.57
N LEU A 186 1.71 -0.91 -14.62
CA LEU A 186 0.28 -0.89 -14.31
C LEU A 186 0.02 -0.56 -12.83
N LEU A 187 0.91 -1.04 -11.95
CA LEU A 187 0.91 -0.80 -10.50
C LEU A 187 1.59 0.50 -10.07
N HIS A 188 2.06 1.34 -11.01
CA HIS A 188 2.78 2.60 -10.75
C HIS A 188 4.11 2.43 -10.00
N MET A 189 4.80 1.31 -10.20
CA MET A 189 6.09 0.96 -9.59
C MET A 189 7.31 1.29 -10.48
N VAL A 190 7.08 1.82 -11.70
CA VAL A 190 8.17 2.25 -12.58
C VAL A 190 8.52 3.71 -12.34
N THR A 191 9.79 3.97 -12.06
CA THR A 191 10.28 5.34 -11.84
C THR A 191 10.83 5.97 -13.12
N GLY A 192 11.04 7.29 -13.12
CA GLY A 192 11.68 7.99 -14.25
C GLY A 192 13.15 7.64 -14.48
N ASP A 193 13.81 7.00 -13.51
CA ASP A 193 15.17 6.48 -13.64
C ASP A 193 15.11 4.98 -14.00
N PRO A 194 15.44 4.58 -15.24
CA PRO A 194 15.36 3.19 -15.65
C PRO A 194 16.32 2.27 -14.86
N HIS A 195 17.33 2.81 -14.18
CA HIS A 195 18.23 2.03 -13.32
C HIS A 195 17.63 1.71 -11.94
N ARG A 196 16.51 2.34 -11.56
CA ARG A 196 15.79 2.06 -10.31
C ARG A 196 14.64 1.07 -10.50
N THR A 197 14.22 0.83 -11.73
CA THR A 197 13.23 -0.19 -12.06
C THR A 197 13.90 -1.57 -11.97
N PRO A 198 13.41 -2.49 -11.14
CA PRO A 198 13.99 -3.83 -11.05
C PRO A 198 13.72 -4.64 -12.32
N THR A 199 14.40 -5.76 -12.45
CA THR A 199 14.11 -6.75 -13.49
C THR A 199 12.70 -7.30 -13.30
N PHE A 200 12.33 -7.64 -12.06
CA PHE A 200 10.97 -7.94 -11.64
C PHE A 200 10.86 -7.82 -10.11
N THR A 201 9.62 -7.74 -9.61
CA THR A 201 9.28 -7.83 -8.18
C THR A 201 8.55 -9.13 -7.92
N GLY A 202 8.93 -9.86 -6.87
CA GLY A 202 8.13 -10.96 -6.34
C GLY A 202 7.39 -10.48 -5.08
N PHE A 203 6.15 -10.92 -4.89
CA PHE A 203 5.35 -10.66 -3.69
C PHE A 203 5.24 -11.97 -2.91
N ALA A 204 5.81 -12.02 -1.71
CA ALA A 204 5.92 -13.26 -0.95
C ALA A 204 4.59 -13.66 -0.30
N ASP A 205 4.60 -14.78 0.41
CA ASP A 205 3.67 -15.00 1.51
C ASP A 205 4.02 -13.98 2.63
N PRO A 206 3.05 -13.24 3.18
CA PRO A 206 3.33 -12.13 4.11
C PRO A 206 4.10 -12.50 5.39
N ASP A 207 4.20 -13.78 5.75
CA ASP A 207 5.06 -14.23 6.85
C ASP A 207 6.55 -14.04 6.54
N TYR A 208 6.94 -13.94 5.26
CA TYR A 208 8.34 -13.95 4.83
C TYR A 208 8.95 -12.57 4.64
N PHE A 209 10.18 -12.43 5.15
CA PHE A 209 11.10 -11.36 4.73
C PHE A 209 12.20 -11.98 3.87
N VAL A 210 12.29 -11.55 2.61
CA VAL A 210 13.15 -12.19 1.62
C VAL A 210 14.42 -11.36 1.41
N PHE A 211 15.58 -11.99 1.57
CA PHE A 211 16.88 -11.35 1.40
C PHE A 211 17.86 -12.21 0.59
N ALA A 212 19.01 -11.65 0.20
CA ALA A 212 20.07 -12.39 -0.50
C ALA A 212 21.34 -12.48 0.35
N GLY A 213 21.72 -13.72 0.70
CA GLY A 213 22.93 -14.06 1.46
C GLY A 213 23.84 -15.02 0.70
N ALA A 214 24.40 -16.02 1.40
CA ALA A 214 25.25 -17.04 0.79
C ALA A 214 24.45 -17.88 -0.24
N PRO A 215 25.03 -18.23 -1.41
CA PRO A 215 24.33 -18.96 -2.48
C PRO A 215 24.33 -20.47 -2.22
N ASN A 216 23.94 -20.88 -1.01
CA ASN A 216 23.69 -22.26 -0.63
C ASN A 216 22.87 -22.29 0.67
N CYS A 217 22.25 -23.43 0.96
CA CYS A 217 21.59 -23.68 2.24
C CYS A 217 22.42 -24.58 3.18
N ALA A 218 23.76 -24.40 3.23
CA ALA A 218 24.59 -25.10 4.20
C ALA A 218 24.29 -24.66 5.64
N SER A 219 23.88 -23.38 5.80
CA SER A 219 23.07 -22.94 6.93
C SER A 219 21.60 -22.89 6.48
N PRO A 220 20.61 -23.06 7.38
CA PRO A 220 19.20 -22.98 7.02
C PRO A 220 18.90 -21.69 6.26
N CYS A 221 18.36 -21.81 5.05
CA CYS A 221 17.96 -20.66 4.25
C CYS A 221 16.67 -20.03 4.75
N VAL A 222 15.93 -20.71 5.63
CA VAL A 222 14.65 -20.27 6.17
C VAL A 222 14.73 -20.34 7.68
N THR A 223 14.57 -19.21 8.36
CA THR A 223 14.68 -19.10 9.82
C THR A 223 13.75 -18.02 10.36
N VAL A 224 13.17 -18.23 11.54
CA VAL A 224 12.41 -17.19 12.24
C VAL A 224 13.35 -16.14 12.82
N GLN A 225 13.05 -14.85 12.62
CA GLN A 225 13.76 -13.72 13.22
C GLN A 225 12.88 -13.07 14.30
N PRO A 226 13.05 -13.43 15.60
CA PRO A 226 12.14 -12.97 16.65
C PRO A 226 12.25 -11.48 17.00
N GLY A 227 13.26 -10.78 16.47
CA GLY A 227 13.44 -9.35 16.65
C GLY A 227 12.50 -8.48 15.81
N PHE A 228 11.95 -9.05 14.73
CA PHE A 228 11.06 -8.37 13.78
C PHE A 228 9.86 -9.27 13.57
N ALA A 229 8.66 -8.92 14.07
CA ALA A 229 7.49 -9.79 13.97
C ALA A 229 6.38 -9.24 13.05
N TRP A 230 6.68 -8.14 12.35
CA TRP A 230 5.72 -7.37 11.57
C TRP A 230 6.33 -7.05 10.22
N ASN A 231 5.81 -7.68 9.17
CA ASN A 231 6.21 -7.46 7.78
C ASN A 231 5.27 -6.47 7.11
N HIS A 232 5.79 -5.71 6.16
CA HIS A 232 5.04 -4.76 5.34
C HIS A 232 5.71 -4.60 3.97
N GLY A 233 5.16 -3.77 3.10
CA GLY A 233 5.61 -3.64 1.70
C GLY A 233 5.00 -4.64 0.69
N ASP A 234 4.19 -5.60 1.14
CA ASP A 234 3.60 -6.65 0.30
C ASP A 234 2.22 -6.32 -0.29
N PHE A 235 1.74 -7.18 -1.19
CA PHE A 235 0.38 -7.20 -1.72
C PHE A 235 -0.51 -8.10 -0.85
N SER A 236 -0.89 -7.61 0.34
CA SER A 236 -1.77 -8.30 1.28
C SER A 236 -2.78 -7.34 1.92
N PRO A 237 -4.06 -7.72 2.10
CA PRO A 237 -5.07 -6.82 2.66
C PRO A 237 -4.74 -6.25 4.04
N ASP A 238 -4.09 -7.01 4.92
CA ASP A 238 -3.67 -6.52 6.24
C ASP A 238 -2.51 -5.52 6.19
N ILE A 239 -1.75 -5.49 5.08
CA ILE A 239 -0.68 -4.51 4.82
C ILE A 239 -1.24 -3.28 4.08
N ASN A 240 -2.05 -3.49 3.04
CA ASN A 240 -2.46 -2.40 2.14
C ASN A 240 -3.77 -1.70 2.53
N VAL A 241 -4.57 -2.28 3.43
CA VAL A 241 -5.77 -1.61 3.95
C VAL A 241 -5.38 -0.75 5.15
N THR A 242 -5.16 0.54 4.88
CA THR A 242 -4.86 1.56 5.88
C THR A 242 -6.10 2.34 6.30
N TRP A 243 -5.93 3.35 7.16
CA TRP A 243 -7.00 4.20 7.64
C TRP A 243 -6.63 5.68 7.50
N LEU A 244 -7.65 6.51 7.26
CA LEU A 244 -7.53 7.96 7.19
C LEU A 244 -8.46 8.62 8.21
N GLY A 245 -7.88 9.33 9.17
CA GLY A 245 -8.57 10.20 10.10
C GLY A 245 -8.46 11.66 9.66
N MET A 246 -9.60 12.34 9.50
CA MET A 246 -9.64 13.78 9.24
C MET A 246 -10.59 14.47 10.21
N VAL A 247 -10.17 15.60 10.78
CA VAL A 247 -11.02 16.48 11.59
C VAL A 247 -10.62 17.93 11.38
N GLY A 248 -11.59 18.80 11.14
CA GLY A 248 -11.34 20.21 10.88
C GLY A 248 -12.52 20.89 10.21
N PRO A 249 -12.38 22.17 9.86
CA PRO A 249 -13.46 22.93 9.24
C PRO A 249 -13.87 22.33 7.89
N GLY A 250 -15.15 21.98 7.75
CA GLY A 250 -15.70 21.45 6.50
C GLY A 250 -15.54 19.94 6.29
N ILE A 251 -15.06 19.20 7.29
CA ILE A 251 -15.08 17.73 7.29
C ILE A 251 -16.37 17.24 7.93
N LYS A 252 -17.06 16.29 7.28
CA LYS A 252 -18.25 15.62 7.84
C LYS A 252 -17.87 14.74 9.03
N HIS A 253 -18.71 14.73 10.06
CA HIS A 253 -18.57 13.81 11.19
C HIS A 253 -19.27 12.47 10.90
N LEU A 254 -18.60 11.61 10.14
CA LEU A 254 -19.13 10.29 9.73
C LEU A 254 -18.84 9.16 10.72
N GLY A 255 -17.97 9.40 11.71
CA GLY A 255 -17.39 8.32 12.51
C GLY A 255 -16.49 7.41 11.67
N VAL A 256 -16.36 6.15 12.09
CA VAL A 256 -15.68 5.12 11.29
C VAL A 256 -16.60 4.68 10.17
N THR A 257 -16.15 4.79 8.91
CA THR A 257 -16.86 4.33 7.73
C THR A 257 -15.92 3.64 6.75
N ASN A 258 -16.43 2.64 6.06
CA ASN A 258 -15.78 1.94 4.95
C ASN A 258 -16.53 2.14 3.62
N SER A 259 -17.45 3.12 3.56
CA SER A 259 -18.31 3.36 2.40
C SER A 259 -17.62 4.13 1.27
N VAL A 260 -16.47 4.75 1.54
CA VAL A 260 -15.72 5.56 0.57
C VAL A 260 -14.44 4.82 0.27
N TRP A 261 -14.25 4.45 -1.00
CA TRP A 261 -12.97 3.92 -1.45
C TRP A 261 -12.02 5.09 -1.71
N SER A 262 -10.82 5.02 -1.12
CA SER A 262 -9.73 5.98 -1.30
C SER A 262 -8.37 5.29 -1.25
N ASP A 263 -7.34 5.91 -1.81
CA ASP A 263 -5.94 5.59 -1.50
C ASP A 263 -5.15 6.84 -1.05
N HIS A 264 -3.88 6.67 -0.68
CA HIS A 264 -3.05 7.76 -0.14
C HIS A 264 -2.90 8.96 -1.09
N THR A 265 -3.04 8.77 -2.40
CA THR A 265 -2.92 9.88 -3.37
C THR A 265 -4.08 10.86 -3.27
N ASP A 266 -5.21 10.44 -2.68
CA ASP A 266 -6.42 11.27 -2.52
C ASP A 266 -6.31 12.26 -1.34
N ILE A 267 -5.37 12.05 -0.42
CA ILE A 267 -5.24 12.86 0.81
C ILE A 267 -4.87 14.31 0.47
N ARG A 268 -3.84 14.50 -0.35
CA ARG A 268 -3.36 15.85 -0.72
C ARG A 268 -4.42 16.69 -1.45
N PRO A 269 -5.06 16.22 -2.55
CA PRO A 269 -6.09 17.02 -3.22
C PRO A 269 -7.30 17.28 -2.31
N THR A 270 -7.63 16.38 -1.37
CA THR A 270 -8.67 16.64 -0.35
C THR A 270 -8.27 17.79 0.57
N ILE A 271 -7.03 17.78 1.09
CA ILE A 271 -6.49 18.88 1.91
C ILE A 271 -6.55 20.20 1.14
N LEU A 272 -6.00 20.24 -0.08
CA LEU A 272 -5.93 21.45 -0.91
C LEU A 272 -7.32 22.03 -1.19
N SER A 273 -8.30 21.18 -1.50
CA SER A 273 -9.70 21.57 -1.70
C SER A 273 -10.29 22.26 -0.46
N LEU A 274 -10.03 21.72 0.74
CA LEU A 274 -10.53 22.28 2.01
C LEU A 274 -9.91 23.62 2.38
N VAL A 275 -8.63 23.83 2.04
CA VAL A 275 -7.89 25.06 2.37
C VAL A 275 -7.91 26.09 1.24
N GLY A 276 -8.59 25.79 0.12
CA GLY A 276 -8.71 26.71 -1.03
C GLY A 276 -7.39 26.91 -1.78
N LEU A 277 -6.53 25.89 -1.82
CA LEU A 277 -5.28 25.89 -2.57
C LEU A 277 -5.38 24.93 -3.76
N ALA A 278 -4.44 25.07 -4.70
CA ALA A 278 -4.27 24.17 -5.83
C ALA A 278 -2.78 24.00 -6.11
N ASP A 279 -2.41 22.84 -6.62
CA ASP A 279 -1.05 22.59 -7.13
C ASP A 279 -0.92 23.14 -8.56
N SER A 280 0.32 23.33 -9.02
CA SER A 280 0.63 23.67 -10.42
C SER A 280 0.60 22.46 -11.35
N TYR A 281 0.27 21.28 -10.83
CA TYR A 281 0.20 20.01 -11.53
C TYR A 281 -1.02 19.24 -11.05
N ARG A 282 -1.56 18.38 -11.91
CA ARG A 282 -2.67 17.49 -11.56
C ARG A 282 -2.17 16.38 -10.65
N SER A 283 -2.86 16.14 -9.53
CA SER A 283 -2.56 15.02 -8.62
C SER A 283 -2.93 13.66 -9.23
N ASP A 284 -2.26 12.60 -8.78
CA ASP A 284 -2.64 11.21 -9.12
C ASP A 284 -3.91 10.73 -8.38
N GLY A 285 -4.31 11.47 -7.34
CA GLY A 285 -5.54 11.24 -6.60
C GLY A 285 -6.63 12.27 -6.91
N ARG A 286 -7.76 12.11 -6.23
CA ARG A 286 -8.92 13.03 -6.31
C ARG A 286 -9.27 13.59 -4.95
N ALA A 287 -9.96 14.73 -4.92
CA ALA A 287 -10.58 15.19 -3.68
C ALA A 287 -11.70 14.21 -3.25
N LEU A 288 -11.69 13.82 -1.98
CA LEU A 288 -12.71 12.98 -1.35
C LEU A 288 -13.94 13.82 -0.96
N SER A 289 -14.69 14.25 -1.96
CA SER A 289 -15.92 15.04 -1.80
C SER A 289 -16.95 14.43 -0.85
N GLU A 290 -16.93 13.11 -0.73
CA GLU A 290 -17.74 12.30 0.17
C GLU A 290 -17.48 12.67 1.64
N LEU A 291 -16.26 13.08 1.99
CA LEU A 291 -15.84 13.47 3.33
C LEU A 291 -16.07 14.96 3.64
N ILE A 292 -16.35 15.79 2.63
CA ILE A 292 -16.45 17.25 2.75
C ILE A 292 -17.91 17.68 2.91
N GLU A 293 -18.17 18.60 3.84
CA GLU A 293 -19.48 19.24 4.04
C GLU A 293 -19.97 19.96 2.77
N GLU A 294 -21.27 19.89 2.52
CA GLU A 294 -21.88 20.39 1.28
C GLU A 294 -21.62 21.88 1.01
N ASN A 295 -21.70 22.72 2.05
CA ASN A 295 -21.42 24.15 1.98
C ASN A 295 -19.93 24.48 1.80
N ARG A 296 -19.05 23.49 1.95
CA ARG A 296 -17.59 23.62 1.84
C ARG A 296 -17.02 22.99 0.57
N LEU A 297 -17.81 22.21 -0.16
CA LEU A 297 -17.42 21.68 -1.46
C LEU A 297 -17.14 22.82 -2.46
N PRO A 298 -16.09 22.69 -3.30
CA PRO A 298 -15.93 23.49 -4.52
C PRO A 298 -17.20 23.49 -5.35
N VAL A 299 -17.52 24.61 -6.00
CA VAL A 299 -18.77 24.78 -6.77
C VAL A 299 -18.93 23.70 -7.84
N GLY A 300 -17.83 23.28 -8.46
CA GLY A 300 -17.81 22.22 -9.47
C GLY A 300 -18.26 20.84 -8.98
N LEU A 301 -18.08 20.58 -7.68
CA LEU A 301 -18.42 19.30 -7.04
C LEU A 301 -19.82 19.28 -6.39
N ARG A 302 -20.60 20.37 -6.50
CA ARG A 302 -21.93 20.46 -5.84
C ARG A 302 -23.05 19.78 -6.64
N GLY A 303 -22.89 19.59 -7.94
CA GLY A 303 -23.88 18.96 -8.83
C GLY A 303 -23.65 17.45 -9.02
N HIS A 304 -24.69 16.74 -9.47
CA HIS A 304 -24.63 15.34 -9.91
C HIS A 304 -23.90 14.38 -8.94
N ARG A 305 -24.17 14.50 -7.64
CA ARG A 305 -23.43 13.82 -6.56
C ARG A 305 -23.27 12.33 -6.74
N ASP A 306 -24.34 11.64 -7.12
CA ASP A 306 -24.31 10.19 -7.30
C ASP A 306 -23.36 9.82 -8.45
N THR A 307 -23.39 10.57 -9.55
CA THR A 307 -22.46 10.38 -10.67
C THR A 307 -21.03 10.75 -10.28
N LEU A 308 -20.83 11.82 -9.51
CA LEU A 308 -19.50 12.21 -9.03
C LEU A 308 -18.88 11.13 -8.14
N SER A 309 -19.64 10.60 -7.18
CA SER A 309 -19.16 9.55 -6.28
C SER A 309 -18.91 8.24 -7.04
N ALA A 310 -19.79 7.87 -7.97
CA ALA A 310 -19.57 6.72 -8.85
C ALA A 310 -18.33 6.90 -9.75
N LEU A 311 -18.11 8.09 -10.32
CA LEU A 311 -16.93 8.41 -11.12
C LEU A 311 -15.66 8.32 -10.30
N GLY A 312 -15.66 8.89 -9.08
CA GLY A 312 -14.55 8.80 -8.14
C GLY A 312 -14.24 7.35 -7.75
N ALA A 313 -15.24 6.55 -7.43
CA ALA A 313 -15.05 5.13 -7.10
C ALA A 313 -14.50 4.33 -8.29
N ALA A 314 -15.07 4.51 -9.49
CA ALA A 314 -14.63 3.85 -10.71
C ALA A 314 -13.19 4.23 -11.08
N TYR A 315 -12.83 5.52 -10.97
CA TYR A 315 -11.47 6.00 -11.17
C TYR A 315 -10.48 5.27 -10.27
N LYS A 316 -10.82 5.14 -8.99
CA LYS A 316 -9.91 4.51 -8.05
C LYS A 316 -9.81 2.99 -8.22
N GLN A 317 -10.90 2.31 -8.53
CA GLN A 317 -10.86 0.88 -8.88
C GLN A 317 -10.06 0.60 -10.17
N LEU A 318 -10.05 1.57 -11.10
CA LEU A 318 -9.32 1.49 -12.36
C LEU A 318 -7.83 1.86 -12.22
N ASN A 319 -7.50 2.88 -11.42
CA ASN A 319 -6.19 3.51 -11.44
C ASN A 319 -5.31 3.18 -10.24
N ALA A 320 -5.86 2.91 -9.06
CA ALA A 320 -5.03 2.62 -7.89
C ALA A 320 -4.28 1.29 -8.02
N SER A 321 -3.07 1.21 -7.47
CA SER A 321 -2.23 0.00 -7.51
C SER A 321 -2.94 -1.23 -6.90
N VAL A 322 -3.73 -1.01 -5.85
CA VAL A 322 -4.54 -2.06 -5.18
C VAL A 322 -6.03 -1.98 -5.53
N GLY A 323 -6.38 -1.23 -6.59
CA GLY A 323 -7.72 -1.24 -7.16
C GLY A 323 -8.01 -2.56 -7.89
N ALA A 324 -9.27 -2.80 -8.27
CA ALA A 324 -9.65 -4.01 -9.00
C ALA A 324 -8.83 -4.24 -10.27
N PHE A 325 -8.54 -3.19 -11.06
CA PHE A 325 -7.72 -3.33 -12.26
C PHE A 325 -6.30 -3.82 -11.93
N GLY A 326 -5.58 -3.13 -11.03
CA GLY A 326 -4.21 -3.52 -10.63
C GLY A 326 -4.15 -4.92 -10.01
N THR A 327 -5.13 -5.27 -9.18
CA THR A 327 -5.26 -6.62 -8.60
C THR A 327 -5.41 -7.69 -9.70
N ASN A 328 -6.30 -7.45 -10.67
CA ASN A 328 -6.53 -8.39 -11.76
C ASN A 328 -5.29 -8.53 -12.65
N THR A 329 -4.61 -7.42 -12.96
CA THR A 329 -3.42 -7.45 -13.82
C THR A 329 -2.25 -8.14 -13.13
N LEU A 330 -2.08 -7.98 -11.81
CA LEU A 330 -1.06 -8.68 -11.05
C LEU A 330 -1.27 -10.21 -11.08
N VAL A 331 -2.52 -10.67 -10.94
CA VAL A 331 -2.87 -12.09 -11.10
C VAL A 331 -2.58 -12.58 -12.52
N ALA A 332 -2.94 -11.80 -13.54
CA ALA A 332 -2.66 -12.13 -14.94
C ALA A 332 -1.14 -12.19 -15.23
N SER A 333 -0.39 -11.21 -14.75
CA SER A 333 1.07 -11.13 -14.85
C SER A 333 1.72 -12.37 -14.24
N THR A 334 1.33 -12.71 -13.01
CA THR A 334 1.81 -13.90 -12.29
C THR A 334 1.61 -15.18 -13.12
N LYS A 335 0.41 -15.38 -13.67
CA LYS A 335 0.10 -16.53 -14.55
C LYS A 335 0.86 -16.50 -15.88
N GLY A 336 1.11 -15.32 -16.41
CA GLY A 336 1.91 -15.12 -17.61
C GLY A 336 3.37 -15.50 -17.36
N ILE A 337 3.93 -15.05 -16.23
CA ILE A 337 5.29 -15.33 -15.81
C ILE A 337 5.49 -16.82 -15.54
N ASP A 338 4.57 -17.48 -14.84
CA ASP A 338 4.61 -18.93 -14.59
C ASP A 338 4.40 -19.77 -15.87
N GLY A 339 3.84 -19.17 -16.92
CA GLY A 339 3.57 -19.83 -18.20
C GLY A 339 4.79 -19.96 -19.13
N PRO A 340 4.64 -20.75 -20.22
CA PRO A 340 5.63 -20.81 -21.29
C PRO A 340 5.74 -19.48 -22.05
N ASP A 341 6.86 -19.24 -22.73
CA ASP A 341 7.18 -17.96 -23.39
C ASP A 341 6.08 -17.43 -24.33
N ALA A 342 5.42 -18.32 -25.07
CA ALA A 342 4.31 -17.92 -25.94
C ALA A 342 3.12 -17.34 -25.16
N ARG A 343 2.80 -17.93 -23.99
CA ARG A 343 1.74 -17.42 -23.09
C ARG A 343 2.18 -16.12 -22.44
N TYR A 344 3.42 -16.05 -21.95
CA TYR A 344 4.00 -14.83 -21.39
C TYR A 344 3.90 -13.67 -22.39
N ALA A 345 4.37 -13.85 -23.63
CA ALA A 345 4.33 -12.82 -24.67
C ALA A 345 2.89 -12.36 -24.97
N GLN A 346 1.93 -13.29 -25.04
CA GLN A 346 0.52 -12.97 -25.24
C GLN A 346 -0.06 -12.17 -24.07
N THR A 347 0.17 -12.61 -22.84
CA THR A 347 -0.29 -11.92 -21.62
C THR A 347 0.31 -10.51 -21.54
N MET A 348 1.62 -10.36 -21.75
CA MET A 348 2.30 -9.07 -21.68
C MET A 348 1.83 -8.08 -22.75
N SER A 349 1.49 -8.58 -23.95
CA SER A 349 0.89 -7.76 -25.01
C SER A 349 -0.53 -7.29 -24.62
N ALA A 350 -1.33 -8.18 -24.04
CA ALA A 350 -2.66 -7.85 -23.55
C ALA A 350 -2.62 -6.84 -22.40
N LEU A 351 -1.73 -7.04 -21.41
CA LEU A 351 -1.50 -6.11 -20.31
C LEU A 351 -1.04 -4.73 -20.79
N THR A 352 -0.12 -4.68 -21.76
CA THR A 352 0.33 -3.42 -22.37
C THR A 352 -0.85 -2.68 -23.02
N SER A 353 -1.70 -3.40 -23.75
CA SER A 353 -2.87 -2.82 -24.44
C SER A 353 -3.92 -2.32 -23.44
N LEU A 354 -4.22 -3.10 -22.41
CA LEU A 354 -5.11 -2.70 -21.32
C LEU A 354 -4.57 -1.48 -20.57
N GLY A 355 -3.26 -1.44 -20.30
CA GLY A 355 -2.60 -0.31 -19.66
C GLY A 355 -2.75 0.99 -20.46
N GLN A 356 -2.56 0.94 -21.77
CA GLN A 356 -2.76 2.12 -22.63
C GLN A 356 -4.20 2.65 -22.60
N LEU A 357 -5.19 1.74 -22.60
CA LEU A 357 -6.60 2.12 -22.49
C LEU A 357 -6.92 2.65 -21.08
N ARG A 358 -6.37 2.03 -20.03
CA ARG A 358 -6.46 2.48 -18.65
C ARG A 358 -5.93 3.91 -18.53
N ASP A 359 -4.72 4.17 -19.01
CA ASP A 359 -4.07 5.48 -18.91
C ASP A 359 -4.90 6.56 -19.62
N LEU A 360 -5.51 6.24 -20.78
CA LEU A 360 -6.40 7.17 -21.49
C LEU A 360 -7.67 7.50 -20.67
N VAL A 361 -8.39 6.47 -20.22
CA VAL A 361 -9.67 6.66 -19.49
C VAL A 361 -9.41 7.29 -18.12
N ALA A 362 -8.44 6.78 -17.37
CA ALA A 362 -8.05 7.33 -16.07
C ALA A 362 -7.58 8.78 -16.21
N GLY A 363 -6.84 9.13 -17.26
CA GLY A 363 -6.41 10.50 -17.54
C GLY A 363 -7.57 11.46 -17.83
N GLN A 364 -8.61 11.00 -18.53
CA GLN A 364 -9.83 11.78 -18.79
C GLN A 364 -10.64 12.01 -17.51
N ILE A 365 -10.85 10.95 -16.72
CA ILE A 365 -11.56 11.05 -15.43
C ILE A 365 -10.80 11.96 -14.48
N ALA A 366 -9.48 11.79 -14.35
CA ALA A 366 -8.64 12.61 -13.50
C ALA A 366 -8.70 14.10 -13.89
N ALA A 367 -8.66 14.42 -15.19
CA ALA A 367 -8.81 15.80 -15.66
C ALA A 367 -10.15 16.39 -15.21
N GLN A 368 -11.25 15.67 -15.45
CA GLN A 368 -12.58 16.16 -15.11
C GLN A 368 -12.77 16.36 -13.58
N LEU A 369 -12.24 15.44 -12.77
CA LEU A 369 -12.27 15.56 -11.31
C LEU A 369 -11.42 16.73 -10.81
N ASP A 370 -10.23 16.92 -11.39
CA ASP A 370 -9.31 18.01 -11.06
C ASP A 370 -9.91 19.38 -11.46
N ASP A 371 -10.43 19.51 -12.68
CA ASP A 371 -11.07 20.73 -13.18
C ASP A 371 -12.29 21.13 -12.34
N ALA A 372 -13.12 20.16 -11.96
CA ALA A 372 -14.26 20.39 -11.08
C ALA A 372 -13.87 20.75 -9.64
N THR A 373 -12.70 20.30 -9.19
CA THR A 373 -12.19 20.58 -7.84
C THR A 373 -11.50 21.94 -7.77
N PHE A 374 -10.61 22.25 -8.71
CA PHE A 374 -9.64 23.34 -8.61
C PHE A 374 -9.80 24.44 -9.66
N HIS A 375 -10.56 24.20 -10.75
CA HIS A 375 -10.65 25.13 -11.89
C HIS A 375 -12.06 25.69 -12.12
N HIS A 376 -12.95 25.54 -11.14
CA HIS A 376 -14.33 26.04 -11.16
C HIS A 376 -15.20 25.49 -12.30
N GLU A 377 -14.74 24.44 -12.97
CA GLU A 377 -15.53 23.74 -13.97
C GLU A 377 -16.58 22.85 -13.31
N ARG A 378 -17.50 22.29 -14.09
CA ARG A 378 -18.48 21.31 -13.61
C ARG A 378 -18.23 20.00 -14.32
N ILE A 379 -18.48 18.90 -13.61
CA ILE A 379 -18.50 17.59 -14.25
C ILE A 379 -19.52 17.56 -15.39
N ASN A 380 -19.12 16.99 -16.51
CA ASN A 380 -19.99 16.73 -17.65
C ASN A 380 -20.68 15.39 -17.42
N GLU A 381 -21.87 15.40 -16.83
CA GLU A 381 -22.55 14.18 -16.39
C GLU A 381 -22.70 13.10 -17.49
N PRO A 382 -23.11 13.42 -18.74
CA PRO A 382 -23.09 12.43 -19.84
C PRO A 382 -21.72 11.81 -20.10
N LEU A 383 -20.66 12.61 -20.09
CA LEU A 383 -19.29 12.11 -20.26
C LEU A 383 -18.85 11.26 -19.06
N ALA A 384 -19.10 11.72 -17.84
CA ALA A 384 -18.80 10.96 -16.62
C ALA A 384 -19.47 9.58 -16.61
N ARG A 385 -20.73 9.47 -17.07
CA ARG A 385 -21.42 8.17 -17.20
C ARG A 385 -20.76 7.26 -18.23
N LEU A 386 -20.28 7.81 -19.35
CA LEU A 386 -19.53 7.06 -20.34
C LEU A 386 -18.19 6.57 -19.77
N GLU A 387 -17.45 7.45 -19.09
CA GLU A 387 -16.16 7.13 -18.47
C GLU A 387 -16.29 6.06 -17.38
N ILE A 388 -17.34 6.12 -16.55
CA ILE A 388 -17.66 5.06 -15.58
C ILE A 388 -17.83 3.72 -16.31
N ALA A 389 -18.64 3.67 -17.37
CA ALA A 389 -18.86 2.44 -18.12
C ALA A 389 -17.58 1.92 -18.79
N LEU A 390 -16.71 2.80 -19.28
CA LEU A 390 -15.40 2.45 -19.85
C LEU A 390 -14.46 1.88 -18.77
N ALA A 391 -14.41 2.51 -17.61
CA ALA A 391 -13.62 2.05 -16.47
C ALA A 391 -14.07 0.65 -16.02
N GLU A 392 -15.38 0.45 -15.84
CA GLU A 392 -15.96 -0.85 -15.50
C GLU A 392 -15.67 -1.90 -16.58
N GLY A 393 -15.76 -1.53 -17.87
CA GLY A 393 -15.41 -2.40 -18.99
C GLY A 393 -13.94 -2.86 -18.95
N LEU A 394 -13.01 -1.96 -18.63
CA LEU A 394 -11.58 -2.29 -18.48
C LEU A 394 -11.32 -3.18 -17.26
N ILE A 395 -12.01 -2.95 -16.15
CA ILE A 395 -11.95 -3.82 -14.97
C ILE A 395 -12.43 -5.23 -15.33
N VAL A 396 -13.57 -5.37 -16.04
CA VAL A 396 -14.06 -6.66 -16.53
C VAL A 396 -13.07 -7.33 -17.48
N ALA A 397 -12.46 -6.58 -18.40
CA ALA A 397 -11.46 -7.11 -19.33
C ALA A 397 -10.20 -7.61 -18.61
N SER A 398 -9.70 -6.85 -17.62
CA SER A 398 -8.57 -7.28 -16.78
C SER A 398 -8.92 -8.55 -15.98
N ALA A 399 -10.13 -8.63 -15.41
CA ALA A 399 -10.59 -9.82 -14.68
C ALA A 399 -10.70 -11.06 -15.60
N ALA A 400 -11.06 -10.87 -16.88
CA ALA A 400 -11.09 -11.96 -17.84
C ALA A 400 -9.68 -12.48 -18.17
N LEU A 401 -8.69 -11.59 -18.24
CA LEU A 401 -7.28 -11.95 -18.45
C LEU A 401 -6.68 -12.65 -17.21
N ALA A 402 -7.17 -12.31 -16.02
CA ALA A 402 -6.76 -12.91 -14.75
C ALA A 402 -7.28 -14.34 -14.53
N ARG A 403 -8.25 -14.82 -15.33
CA ARG A 403 -8.78 -16.19 -15.25
C ARG A 403 -7.87 -17.15 -16.01
#